data_AF-A0A081I678-F1
#
_entry.id   AF-A0A081I678-F1
#
_cell.length_a   1.000
_cell.length_b   1.000
_cell.length_c   1.000
_cell.angle_alpha   90.00
_cell.angle_beta   90.00
_cell.angle_gamma   90.00
#
_symmetry.space_group_name_H-M   'P 1'
#
loop_
_entity.id
_entity.type
_entity.pdbx_description
1 polymer ?
#
loop_
_entity_poly.entity_id
_entity_poly.type
_entity_poly.pdbx_seq_one_letter_code
_entity_poly.pdbx_strand_id
1 'polypeptide(L)'
;MFNFIAPRLAGLPFSGALGAMYFPGVISLIKGDTPFLDGEVPAANGVVTGRGLAKMFAALANDGRIDGKKFLSDELARGLAGQARRKWPDANMVVPMPFHLGYHESPVPGLLRGFGHVGLGGTLGWADPETRSSFGFVHNRLLTPLLFDMGSFAGLARPLRNAIEAVRDQEPLAVPPLGARYAKPARRRSAAL
;
A
#
# COMPACT_ATOMS: atom_id res chain seq x y z
N MET A 1 3.93 -29.49 12.49
CA MET A 1 4.46 -29.84 11.16
C MET A 1 5.09 -28.64 10.44
N PHE A 2 4.37 -27.51 10.27
CA PHE A 2 4.90 -26.28 9.64
C PHE A 2 6.22 -25.79 10.26
N ASN A 3 6.28 -25.66 11.60
CA ASN A 3 7.47 -25.20 12.32
C ASN A 3 8.70 -26.12 12.21
N PHE A 4 8.58 -27.34 11.70
CA PHE A 4 9.69 -28.29 11.53
C PHE A 4 10.20 -28.35 10.08
N ILE A 5 9.32 -28.09 9.12
CA ILE A 5 9.61 -28.15 7.68
C ILE A 5 10.08 -26.78 7.18
N ALA A 6 9.41 -25.70 7.60
CA ALA A 6 9.69 -24.36 7.10
C ALA A 6 11.11 -23.83 7.41
N PRO A 7 11.73 -24.07 8.59
CA PRO A 7 13.12 -23.65 8.82
C PRO A 7 14.13 -24.36 7.93
N ARG A 8 13.90 -25.65 7.63
CA ARG A 8 14.77 -26.44 6.74
C ARG A 8 14.64 -26.02 5.28
N LEU A 9 13.44 -25.66 4.84
CA LEU A 9 13.21 -25.13 3.50
C LEU A 9 13.72 -23.70 3.35
N ALA A 10 13.67 -22.87 4.40
CA ALA A 10 14.15 -21.49 4.42
C ALA A 10 15.69 -21.37 4.39
N GLY A 11 16.41 -22.39 4.86
CA GLY A 11 17.87 -22.46 4.85
C GLY A 11 18.48 -23.01 3.55
N LEU A 12 17.68 -23.29 2.51
CA LEU A 12 18.19 -23.76 1.24
C LEU A 12 18.72 -22.59 0.39
N PRO A 13 19.80 -22.77 -0.38
CA PRO A 13 20.38 -21.69 -1.19
C PRO A 13 19.42 -21.16 -2.28
N PHE A 14 18.36 -21.90 -2.60
CA PHE A 14 17.32 -21.53 -3.59
C PHE A 14 16.08 -20.89 -2.94
N SER A 15 16.04 -20.76 -1.62
CA SER A 15 14.89 -20.25 -0.88
C SER A 15 15.08 -18.83 -0.37
N GLY A 16 15.97 -18.02 -0.96
CA GLY A 16 16.32 -16.68 -0.47
C GLY A 16 15.11 -15.79 -0.13
N ALA A 17 14.09 -15.77 -1.00
CA ALA A 17 12.83 -15.06 -0.75
C ALA A 17 12.11 -15.58 0.51
N LEU A 18 11.93 -16.89 0.63
CA LEU A 18 11.27 -17.52 1.78
C LEU A 18 12.11 -17.38 3.05
N GLY A 19 13.44 -17.50 2.96
CA GLY A 19 14.37 -17.36 4.08
C GLY A 19 14.51 -15.94 4.60
N ALA A 20 14.35 -14.92 3.74
CA ALA A 20 14.31 -13.52 4.16
C ALA A 20 13.02 -13.16 4.92
N MET A 21 11.93 -13.89 4.67
CA MET A 21 10.62 -13.64 5.28
C MET A 21 10.33 -14.58 6.47
N TYR A 22 11.00 -15.73 6.55
CA TYR A 22 10.75 -16.75 7.55
C TYR A 22 11.77 -16.68 8.68
N PHE A 23 11.27 -16.59 9.91
CA PHE A 23 12.05 -16.82 11.13
C PHE A 23 11.24 -17.72 12.09
N PRO A 24 11.91 -18.48 12.96
CA PRO A 24 11.23 -19.28 13.99
C PRO A 24 10.28 -18.40 14.81
N GLY A 25 8.99 -18.75 14.83
CA GLY A 25 7.96 -18.00 15.56
C GLY A 25 7.14 -17.01 14.72
N VAL A 26 7.44 -16.82 13.42
CA VAL A 26 6.70 -15.87 12.54
C VAL A 26 5.18 -16.06 12.56
N ILE A 27 4.69 -17.31 12.64
CA ILE A 27 3.25 -17.59 12.71
C ILE A 27 2.64 -17.15 14.04
N SER A 28 3.38 -17.29 15.14
CA SER A 28 2.95 -16.81 16.47
C SER A 28 2.99 -15.28 16.55
N LEU A 29 3.86 -14.64 15.76
CA LEU A 29 3.97 -13.19 15.68
C LEU A 29 2.79 -12.53 14.95
N ILE A 30 2.00 -13.29 14.19
CA ILE A 30 0.91 -12.76 13.35
C ILE A 30 -0.47 -13.34 13.70
N LYS A 31 -0.57 -14.24 14.70
CA LYS A 31 -1.83 -14.88 15.13
C LYS A 31 -2.00 -14.83 16.64
N GLY A 32 -3.19 -14.40 17.09
CA GLY A 32 -3.59 -14.35 18.51
C GLY A 32 -3.50 -12.95 19.11
N ASP A 33 -3.51 -12.84 20.44
CA ASP A 33 -3.08 -11.61 21.11
C ASP A 33 -1.63 -11.40 20.71
N THR A 34 -1.37 -10.29 20.02
CA THR A 34 -0.11 -10.12 19.29
C THR A 34 0.76 -9.09 19.99
N PRO A 35 1.61 -9.46 20.98
CA PRO A 35 2.60 -8.55 21.59
C PRO A 35 3.47 -7.81 20.58
N PHE A 36 3.58 -8.35 19.36
CA PHE A 36 4.21 -7.67 18.23
C PHE A 36 3.65 -6.28 17.95
N LEU A 37 2.37 -6.04 18.21
CA LEU A 37 1.72 -4.74 18.04
C LEU A 37 2.03 -3.76 19.18
N ASP A 38 2.56 -4.24 20.30
CA ASP A 38 2.97 -3.40 21.43
C ASP A 38 4.38 -2.80 21.22
N GLY A 39 5.17 -3.38 20.32
CA GLY A 39 6.49 -2.87 19.96
C GLY A 39 6.47 -1.84 18.83
N GLU A 40 7.61 -1.20 18.57
CA GLU A 40 7.79 -0.32 17.40
C GLU A 40 8.67 -1.02 16.36
N VAL A 41 8.03 -1.57 15.32
CA VAL A 41 8.72 -2.25 14.20
C VAL A 41 8.27 -1.63 12.87
N PRO A 42 8.80 -0.44 12.51
CA PRO A 42 8.31 0.36 11.37
C PRO A 42 8.28 -0.38 10.03
N ALA A 43 9.08 -1.43 9.88
CA ALA A 43 9.13 -2.27 8.69
C ALA A 43 7.92 -3.22 8.54
N ALA A 44 7.16 -3.51 9.60
CA ALA A 44 6.23 -4.64 9.57
C ALA A 44 4.95 -4.52 10.41
N ASN A 45 4.93 -3.75 11.51
CA ASN A 45 3.81 -3.80 12.48
C ASN A 45 2.89 -2.57 12.48
N GLY A 46 2.99 -1.71 11.46
CA GLY A 46 2.14 -0.53 11.35
C GLY A 46 0.66 -0.90 11.19
N VAL A 47 -0.20 -0.36 12.06
CA VAL A 47 -1.66 -0.52 11.99
C VAL A 47 -2.29 0.75 11.41
N VAL A 48 -2.98 0.61 10.28
CA VAL A 48 -3.57 1.74 9.55
C VAL A 48 -4.98 1.45 9.07
N THR A 49 -5.76 2.50 8.84
CA THR A 49 -7.00 2.42 8.06
C THR A 49 -6.72 2.83 6.61
N GLY A 50 -7.50 2.33 5.64
CA GLY A 50 -7.35 2.74 4.24
C GLY A 50 -7.43 4.26 4.04
N ARG A 51 -8.33 4.94 4.77
CA ARG A 51 -8.42 6.41 4.75
C ARG A 51 -7.18 7.09 5.32
N GLY A 52 -6.68 6.61 6.46
CA GLY A 52 -5.48 7.17 7.10
C GLY A 52 -4.26 7.02 6.19
N LEU A 53 -4.10 5.83 5.59
CA LEU A 53 -3.02 5.55 4.64
C LEU A 53 -3.14 6.42 3.39
N ALA A 54 -4.32 6.50 2.77
CA ALA A 54 -4.56 7.37 1.62
C ALA A 54 -4.25 8.84 1.94
N LYS A 55 -4.63 9.33 3.13
CA LYS A 55 -4.37 10.71 3.56
C LYS A 55 -2.88 10.99 3.76
N MET A 56 -2.14 10.04 4.32
CA MET A 56 -0.69 10.15 4.47
C MET A 56 -0.01 10.25 3.08
N PHE A 57 -0.39 9.38 2.14
CA PHE A 57 0.11 9.45 0.77
C PHE A 57 -0.40 10.67 -0.01
N ALA A 58 -1.58 11.22 0.32
CA ALA A 58 -2.09 12.43 -0.30
C ALA A 58 -1.20 13.63 0.02
N ALA A 59 -0.59 13.69 1.21
CA ALA A 59 0.41 14.71 1.50
C ALA A 59 1.62 14.61 0.54
N LEU A 60 2.07 13.39 0.22
CA LEU A 60 3.17 13.17 -0.72
C LEU A 60 2.78 13.53 -2.16
N ALA A 61 1.56 13.18 -2.58
CA ALA A 61 1.03 13.52 -3.90
C ALA A 61 0.80 15.03 -4.11
N ASN A 62 0.69 15.79 -3.01
CA ASN A 62 0.38 17.23 -3.03
C ASN A 62 1.55 18.06 -2.48
N ASP A 63 2.77 17.80 -2.97
CA ASP A 63 3.97 18.59 -2.67
C ASP A 63 4.27 18.71 -1.15
N GLY A 64 4.00 17.64 -0.40
CA GLY A 64 4.22 17.59 1.04
C GLY A 64 3.12 18.25 1.88
N ARG A 65 1.95 18.53 1.29
CA ARG A 65 0.88 19.32 1.93
C ARG A 65 -0.46 18.62 1.91
N ILE A 66 -1.22 18.78 2.99
CA ILE A 66 -2.63 18.35 3.07
C ILE A 66 -3.34 19.13 4.17
N ASP A 67 -4.64 19.41 3.99
CA ASP A 67 -5.49 20.15 4.94
C ASP A 67 -4.88 21.48 5.41
N GLY A 68 -4.26 22.22 4.48
CA GLY A 68 -3.60 23.50 4.77
C GLY A 68 -2.30 23.40 5.57
N LYS A 69 -1.83 22.18 5.92
CA LYS A 69 -0.57 21.95 6.62
C LYS A 69 0.52 21.48 5.66
N LYS A 70 1.76 21.89 5.94
CA LYS A 70 2.96 21.44 5.23
C LYS A 70 3.78 20.52 6.13
N PHE A 71 4.00 19.30 5.68
CA PHE A 71 4.76 18.27 6.40
C PHE A 71 6.17 18.10 5.83
N LEU A 72 6.32 18.27 4.51
CA LEU A 72 7.59 18.17 3.80
C LEU A 72 7.79 19.40 2.91
N SER A 73 9.03 19.70 2.52
CA SER A 73 9.28 20.64 1.43
C SER A 73 8.80 20.05 0.11
N ASP A 74 8.39 20.93 -0.81
CA ASP A 74 7.96 20.56 -2.17
C ASP A 74 9.07 19.78 -2.88
N GLU A 75 10.33 20.22 -2.71
CA GLU A 75 11.52 19.55 -3.22
C GLU A 75 11.66 18.13 -2.68
N LEU A 76 11.54 17.94 -1.36
CA LEU A 76 11.65 16.63 -0.74
C LEU A 76 10.51 15.72 -1.20
N ALA A 77 9.27 16.19 -1.20
CA ALA A 77 8.11 15.42 -1.60
C ALA A 77 8.21 14.94 -3.07
N ARG A 78 8.61 15.83 -3.98
CA ARG A 78 8.84 15.47 -5.40
C ARG A 78 10.05 14.54 -5.55
N GLY A 79 11.08 14.75 -4.74
CA GLY A 79 12.28 13.91 -4.72
C GLY A 79 12.00 12.45 -4.32
N LEU A 80 10.91 12.16 -3.58
CA LEU A 80 10.54 10.81 -3.17
C LEU A 80 10.03 9.92 -4.31
N ALA A 81 9.50 10.49 -5.40
CA ALA A 81 9.14 9.71 -6.58
C ALA A 81 10.38 9.05 -7.21
N GLY A 82 11.52 9.72 -7.10
CA GLY A 82 12.80 9.21 -7.58
C GLY A 82 12.90 9.04 -9.09
N GLN A 83 14.04 8.49 -9.50
CA GLN A 83 14.23 7.90 -10.82
C GLN A 83 14.88 6.56 -10.56
N ALA A 84 14.11 5.47 -10.66
CA ALA A 84 14.67 4.17 -10.35
C ALA A 84 15.83 3.81 -11.28
N ARG A 85 17.04 3.87 -10.71
CA ARG A 85 18.29 3.62 -11.44
C ARG A 85 18.51 2.14 -11.75
N ARG A 86 17.83 1.24 -11.03
CA ARG A 86 17.97 -0.21 -11.16
C ARG A 86 16.65 -0.82 -11.63
N LYS A 87 16.68 -1.39 -12.82
CA LYS A 87 15.58 -2.17 -13.42
C LYS A 87 15.86 -3.68 -13.41
N TRP A 88 16.94 -4.09 -12.72
CA TRP A 88 17.29 -5.48 -12.55
C TRP A 88 16.35 -6.15 -11.54
N PRO A 89 16.09 -7.47 -11.68
CA PRO A 89 15.34 -8.21 -10.68
C PRO A 89 15.94 -8.03 -9.28
N ASP A 90 15.08 -7.74 -8.32
CA ASP A 90 15.46 -7.71 -6.91
C ASP A 90 15.84 -9.13 -6.45
N ALA A 91 16.86 -9.25 -5.61
CA ALA A 91 17.38 -10.55 -5.19
C ALA A 91 16.38 -11.34 -4.33
N ASN A 92 15.46 -10.67 -3.65
CA ASN A 92 14.44 -11.31 -2.82
C ASN A 92 13.11 -11.43 -3.55
N MET A 93 12.68 -10.37 -4.25
CA MET A 93 11.38 -10.34 -4.93
C MET A 93 11.42 -10.96 -6.32
N VAL A 94 12.60 -11.20 -6.89
CA VAL A 94 12.88 -11.79 -8.23
C VAL A 94 12.18 -11.10 -9.42
N VAL A 95 11.56 -9.95 -9.18
CA VAL A 95 10.99 -9.04 -10.17
C VAL A 95 11.70 -7.69 -10.06
N PRO A 96 11.68 -6.84 -11.10
CA PRO A 96 12.21 -5.49 -10.99
C PRO A 96 11.50 -4.73 -9.86
N MET A 97 12.26 -4.32 -8.84
CA MET A 97 11.77 -3.45 -7.78
C MET A 97 12.49 -2.10 -7.85
N PRO A 98 11.88 -1.11 -8.51
CA PRO A 98 12.42 0.24 -8.64
C PRO A 98 12.37 1.03 -7.31
N PHE A 99 13.16 0.63 -6.32
CA PHE A 99 13.21 1.28 -5.02
C PHE A 99 13.95 2.63 -5.08
N HIS A 100 13.41 3.62 -4.35
CA HIS A 100 14.02 4.92 -4.11
C HIS A 100 13.60 5.46 -2.74
N LEU A 101 14.58 5.74 -1.87
CA LEU A 101 14.38 6.33 -0.53
C LEU A 101 13.26 5.68 0.31
N GLY A 102 13.11 4.35 0.23
CA GLY A 102 12.13 3.59 1.01
C GLY A 102 10.77 3.38 0.32
N TYR A 103 10.54 3.98 -0.85
CA TYR A 103 9.37 3.73 -1.70
C TYR A 103 9.77 2.94 -2.94
N HIS A 104 8.79 2.44 -3.69
CA HIS A 104 9.01 1.83 -4.99
C HIS A 104 7.96 2.28 -6.02
N GLU A 105 8.36 2.30 -7.28
CA GLU A 105 7.42 2.37 -8.41
C GLU A 105 6.79 0.99 -8.67
N SER A 106 5.90 0.90 -9.66
CA SER A 106 5.28 -0.38 -10.02
C SER A 106 6.32 -1.37 -10.57
N PRO A 107 6.34 -2.63 -10.11
CA PRO A 107 7.20 -3.68 -10.68
C PRO A 107 6.90 -3.99 -12.15
N VAL A 108 5.69 -3.65 -12.62
CA VAL A 108 5.26 -3.77 -14.01
C VAL A 108 5.21 -2.37 -14.62
N PRO A 109 6.07 -2.05 -15.61
CA PRO A 109 6.10 -0.73 -16.22
C PRO A 109 4.72 -0.29 -16.74
N GLY A 110 4.28 0.91 -16.34
CA GLY A 110 3.01 1.50 -16.77
C GLY A 110 1.76 0.93 -16.08
N LEU A 111 1.89 -0.08 -15.19
CA LEU A 111 0.74 -0.65 -14.50
C LEU A 111 0.17 0.30 -13.45
N LEU A 112 1.01 1.03 -12.72
CA LEU A 112 0.60 2.10 -11.80
C LEU A 112 1.56 3.27 -11.94
N ARG A 113 1.03 4.48 -12.08
CA ARG A 113 1.82 5.72 -12.04
C ARG A 113 2.10 6.13 -10.61
N GLY A 114 3.18 6.87 -10.38
CA GLY A 114 3.59 7.32 -9.06
C GLY A 114 4.37 6.27 -8.27
N PHE A 115 4.34 6.39 -6.95
CA PHE A 115 5.18 5.63 -6.04
C PHE A 115 4.47 5.31 -4.72
N GLY A 116 4.95 4.28 -4.03
CA GLY A 116 4.41 3.92 -2.72
C GLY A 116 5.07 2.69 -2.13
N HIS A 117 4.28 1.90 -1.40
CA HIS A 117 4.74 0.64 -0.82
C HIS A 117 3.63 -0.42 -0.78
N VAL A 118 3.93 -1.62 -1.28
CA VAL A 118 3.10 -2.82 -1.15
C VAL A 118 3.57 -3.60 0.07
N GLY A 119 2.69 -3.79 1.04
CA GLY A 119 2.91 -4.60 2.23
C GLY A 119 2.64 -6.07 1.96
N LEU A 120 3.32 -6.94 2.72
CA LEU A 120 3.07 -8.37 2.69
C LEU A 120 1.58 -8.66 2.93
N GLY A 121 0.99 -9.47 2.07
CA GLY A 121 -0.44 -9.77 2.12
C GLY A 121 -1.33 -8.81 1.32
N GLY A 122 -0.79 -7.81 0.62
CA GLY A 122 -1.53 -7.05 -0.41
C GLY A 122 -2.07 -5.68 0.02
N THR A 123 -1.85 -5.26 1.27
CA THR A 123 -2.11 -3.88 1.71
C THR A 123 -1.18 -2.91 0.95
N LEU A 124 -1.70 -1.77 0.53
CA LEU A 124 -0.99 -0.85 -0.37
C LEU A 124 -1.29 0.60 -0.05
N GLY A 125 -0.25 1.43 0.03
CA GLY A 125 -0.36 2.88 0.05
C GLY A 125 0.42 3.50 -1.10
N TRP A 126 -0.16 4.46 -1.79
CA TRP A 126 0.39 4.97 -3.04
C TRP A 126 0.04 6.44 -3.29
N ALA A 127 0.97 7.17 -3.89
CA ALA A 127 0.83 8.57 -4.30
C ALA A 127 1.13 8.71 -5.79
N ASP A 128 0.31 9.50 -6.48
CA ASP A 128 0.54 9.94 -7.86
C ASP A 128 0.57 11.47 -7.91
N PRO A 129 1.77 12.08 -7.89
CA PRO A 129 1.93 13.53 -7.97
C PRO A 129 1.45 14.15 -9.29
N GLU A 130 1.46 13.40 -10.41
CA GLU A 130 0.99 13.93 -11.70
C GLU A 130 -0.51 14.23 -11.65
N THR A 131 -1.26 13.34 -11.01
CA THR A 131 -2.71 13.48 -10.86
C THR A 131 -3.13 14.14 -9.55
N ARG A 132 -2.18 14.43 -8.65
CA ARG A 132 -2.40 14.90 -7.28
C ARG A 132 -3.33 14.00 -6.47
N SER A 133 -3.27 12.70 -6.76
CA SER A 133 -4.13 11.69 -6.16
C SER A 133 -3.34 10.69 -5.33
N SER A 134 -4.01 10.02 -4.40
CA SER A 134 -3.45 8.94 -3.62
C SER A 134 -4.52 7.90 -3.32
N PHE A 135 -4.08 6.71 -2.92
CA PHE A 135 -4.99 5.69 -2.44
C PHE A 135 -4.34 4.83 -1.35
N GLY A 136 -5.20 4.24 -0.53
CA GLY A 136 -4.85 3.31 0.52
C GLY A 136 -5.79 2.13 0.49
N PHE A 137 -5.26 0.94 0.21
CA PHE A 137 -5.99 -0.32 0.22
C PHE A 137 -5.53 -1.15 1.41
N VAL A 138 -6.46 -1.46 2.32
CA VAL A 138 -6.18 -2.21 3.56
C VAL A 138 -7.22 -3.32 3.67
N HIS A 139 -6.78 -4.54 3.93
CA HIS A 139 -7.65 -5.69 4.16
C HIS A 139 -7.03 -6.64 5.18
N ASN A 140 -7.84 -7.56 5.70
CA ASN A 140 -7.47 -8.54 6.71
C ASN A 140 -7.47 -9.99 6.18
N ARG A 141 -7.57 -10.16 4.85
CA ARG A 141 -7.60 -11.47 4.20
C ARG A 141 -6.19 -11.91 3.80
N LEU A 142 -5.52 -12.65 4.68
CA LEU A 142 -4.19 -13.25 4.46
C LEU A 142 -4.25 -14.71 3.96
N LEU A 143 -5.40 -15.15 3.43
CA LEU A 143 -5.75 -16.57 3.25
C LEU A 143 -5.20 -17.22 1.97
N THR A 144 -4.56 -16.46 1.09
CA THR A 144 -3.97 -16.95 -0.16
C THR A 144 -2.45 -17.15 0.04
N PRO A 145 -1.75 -17.94 -0.80
CA PRO A 145 -0.30 -18.03 -0.69
C PRO A 145 0.26 -16.60 -0.76
N LEU A 146 1.03 -16.17 0.26
CA LEU A 146 1.51 -14.80 0.47
C LEU A 146 2.05 -14.10 -0.81
N LEU A 147 2.55 -14.89 -1.77
CA LEU A 147 3.00 -14.45 -3.10
C LEU A 147 1.86 -13.99 -4.03
N PHE A 148 0.70 -14.64 -4.04
CA PHE A 148 -0.47 -14.22 -4.81
C PHE A 148 -1.05 -12.90 -4.30
N ASP A 149 -0.98 -12.66 -2.99
CA ASP A 149 -1.49 -11.45 -2.36
C ASP A 149 -0.67 -10.21 -2.74
N MET A 150 0.65 -10.36 -2.91
CA MET A 150 1.51 -9.30 -3.42
C MET A 150 1.17 -8.90 -4.87
N GLY A 151 0.55 -9.79 -5.66
CA GLY A 151 0.09 -9.46 -7.02
C GLY A 151 -1.27 -8.76 -7.08
N SER A 152 -2.02 -8.72 -5.97
CA SER A 152 -3.40 -8.20 -5.94
C SER A 152 -3.50 -6.72 -6.36
N PHE A 153 -2.44 -5.92 -6.15
CA PHE A 153 -2.42 -4.53 -6.59
C PHE A 153 -2.59 -4.37 -8.11
N ALA A 154 -2.18 -5.37 -8.91
CA ALA A 154 -2.37 -5.33 -10.36
C ALA A 154 -3.86 -5.30 -10.73
N GLY A 155 -4.70 -6.02 -9.97
CA GLY A 155 -6.16 -5.98 -10.10
C GLY A 155 -6.76 -4.63 -9.69
N LEU A 156 -6.10 -3.89 -8.78
CA LEU A 156 -6.55 -2.56 -8.35
C LEU A 156 -6.22 -1.46 -9.36
N ALA A 157 -5.21 -1.66 -10.21
CA ALA A 157 -4.69 -0.62 -11.10
C ALA A 157 -5.76 0.01 -12.00
N ARG A 158 -6.60 -0.80 -12.65
CA ARG A 158 -7.67 -0.30 -13.54
C ARG A 158 -8.80 0.37 -12.76
N PRO A 159 -9.40 -0.24 -11.71
CA PRO A 159 -10.37 0.44 -10.86
C PRO A 159 -9.88 1.79 -10.31
N LEU A 160 -8.63 1.87 -9.89
CA LEU A 160 -8.05 3.10 -9.36
C LEU A 160 -7.91 4.19 -10.42
N ARG A 161 -7.38 3.86 -11.61
CA ARG A 161 -7.36 4.80 -12.74
C ARG A 161 -8.74 5.33 -13.08
N ASN A 162 -9.72 4.42 -13.23
CA ASN A 162 -11.09 4.79 -13.54
C ASN A 162 -11.70 5.70 -12.46
N ALA A 163 -11.41 5.45 -11.18
CA ALA A 163 -11.90 6.28 -10.08
C ALA A 163 -11.28 7.69 -10.11
N ILE A 164 -9.97 7.80 -10.37
CA ILE A 164 -9.28 9.08 -10.50
C ILE A 164 -9.84 9.88 -11.68
N GLU A 165 -10.07 9.23 -12.83
CA GLU A 165 -10.69 9.84 -14.00
C GLU A 165 -12.12 10.30 -13.71
N ALA A 166 -12.96 9.44 -13.13
CA ALA A 166 -14.34 9.77 -12.82
C ALA A 166 -14.49 10.97 -11.87
N VAL A 167 -13.60 11.10 -10.87
CA VAL A 167 -13.60 12.23 -9.92
C VAL A 167 -13.14 13.55 -10.57
N ARG A 168 -12.47 13.51 -11.73
CA ARG A 168 -12.17 14.74 -12.47
C ARG A 168 -13.39 15.27 -13.21
N ASP A 169 -14.26 14.37 -13.66
CA ASP A 169 -15.45 14.71 -14.43
C ASP A 169 -16.70 14.91 -13.55
N GLN A 170 -16.67 14.42 -12.31
CA GLN A 170 -17.80 14.42 -11.37
C GLN A 170 -17.39 14.97 -10.01
N GLU A 171 -18.35 15.52 -9.27
CA GLU A 171 -18.10 15.94 -7.89
C GLU A 171 -17.78 14.71 -7.01
N PRO A 172 -16.60 14.68 -6.34
CA PRO A 172 -16.22 13.53 -5.53
C PRO A 172 -17.19 13.34 -4.37
N LEU A 173 -17.58 12.08 -4.13
CA LEU A 173 -18.29 11.72 -2.91
C LEU A 173 -17.34 11.91 -1.71
N ALA A 174 -17.56 12.96 -0.95
CA ALA A 174 -16.84 13.19 0.30
C ALA A 174 -17.13 12.06 1.28
N VAL A 175 -16.12 11.24 1.58
CA VAL A 175 -16.24 10.21 2.61
C VAL A 175 -16.20 10.90 3.98
N PRO A 176 -17.12 10.58 4.90
CA PRO A 176 -17.14 11.20 6.22
C PRO A 176 -15.79 11.06 6.95
N PRO A 177 -15.42 12.04 7.79
CA PRO A 177 -14.19 11.95 8.57
C PRO A 177 -14.19 10.71 9.47
N LEU A 178 -13.00 10.24 9.85
CA LEU A 178 -12.87 9.08 10.73
C LEU A 178 -13.65 9.31 12.03
N GLY A 179 -14.55 8.39 12.39
CA GLY A 179 -15.43 8.53 13.55
C GLY A 179 -16.72 9.32 13.31
N ALA A 180 -16.92 9.89 12.13
CA ALA A 180 -18.20 10.50 11.77
C ALA A 180 -19.31 9.45 11.72
N ARG A 181 -20.52 9.85 12.18
CA ARG A 181 -21.72 9.03 12.04
C ARG A 181 -21.98 8.80 10.56
N TYR A 182 -22.27 7.55 10.17
CA TYR A 182 -22.67 7.24 8.80
C TYR A 182 -23.93 8.04 8.47
N ALA A 183 -23.82 9.01 7.56
CA ALA A 183 -24.99 9.70 7.05
C ALA A 183 -25.75 8.70 6.18
N LYS A 184 -26.96 8.30 6.60
CA LYS A 184 -27.86 7.55 5.70
C LYS A 184 -27.99 8.37 4.41
N PRO A 185 -27.76 7.78 3.23
CA PRO A 185 -27.89 8.52 1.98
C PRO A 185 -29.28 9.17 1.93
N ALA A 186 -29.31 10.48 1.72
CA ALA A 186 -30.57 11.19 1.53
C ALA A 186 -31.25 10.56 0.32
N ARG A 187 -32.49 10.08 0.53
CA ARG A 187 -33.32 9.51 -0.53
C ARG A 187 -33.38 10.56 -1.64
N ARG A 188 -32.84 10.27 -2.83
CA ARG A 188 -32.99 11.13 -4.01
C ARG A 188 -34.47 11.44 -4.12
N ARG A 189 -34.86 12.70 -3.91
CA ARG A 189 -36.20 13.15 -4.29
C ARG A 189 -36.24 13.00 -5.80
N SER A 190 -37.02 12.04 -6.29
CA SER A 190 -37.40 12.02 -7.70
C SER A 190 -37.97 13.39 -8.01
N ALA A 191 -37.35 14.10 -8.96
CA ALA A 191 -37.96 15.27 -9.54
C ALA A 191 -39.31 14.80 -10.13
N ALA A 192 -40.40 15.28 -9.54
CA ALA A 192 -41.71 15.15 -10.16
C ALA A 192 -41.66 15.98 -11.45
N LEU A 193 -41.94 15.30 -12.57
CA LEU A 193 -42.31 15.94 -13.83
C LEU A 193 -43.64 16.68 -13.66
#